data_AF-B3M3C2-F1
#
_entry.id   AF-B3M3C2-F1
#
_cell.length_a   1.000
_cell.length_b   1.000
_cell.length_c   1.000
_cell.angle_alpha   90.00
_cell.angle_beta   90.00
_cell.angle_gamma   90.00
#
_symmetry.space_group_name_H-M   'P 1'
#
loop_
_entity.id
_entity.type
_entity.pdbx_description
1 polymer ?
#
loop_
_entity_poly.entity_id
_entity_poly.type
_entity_poly.pdbx_seq_one_letter_code
_entity_poly.pdbx_strand_id
1 'polypeptide(L)'
;MARQPFVMKLFMKNKWNISLWWVLMLLVMAIVMPLQGEASTVPTETHTTTNATCRHATDMWGDPDPNIFYVCSDVGQPLQLQCPPGRGFFNGLGHLGCLPFSDWPACRPTKEQVAAQLSAGCDSSNQQPPAPWSSPDPNQFYMCPSVAATPLVLTCAAGKGFVTTTEVTGCADWSLWRRQMQCEAYY
;
A
#
# COMPACT_ATOMS: atom_id res chain seq x y z
N MET A 1 -65.02 11.42 -21.98
CA MET A 1 -65.54 12.63 -22.66
C MET A 1 -64.40 13.59 -22.91
N ALA A 2 -64.28 14.08 -24.14
CA ALA A 2 -63.14 14.77 -24.71
C ALA A 2 -62.75 16.07 -23.99
N ARG A 3 -61.44 16.35 -23.90
CA ARG A 3 -60.88 17.65 -23.56
C ARG A 3 -59.81 18.03 -24.58
N GLN A 4 -60.00 19.21 -25.16
CA GLN A 4 -59.21 19.81 -26.25
C GLN A 4 -57.76 20.14 -25.84
N PRO A 5 -56.83 20.25 -26.81
CA PRO A 5 -55.44 20.60 -26.56
C PRO A 5 -55.26 22.12 -26.39
N PHE A 6 -54.62 22.52 -25.30
CA PHE A 6 -54.12 23.89 -25.13
C PHE A 6 -52.74 24.02 -25.77
N VAL A 7 -52.69 24.84 -26.81
CA VAL A 7 -51.48 25.39 -27.43
C VAL A 7 -50.96 26.52 -26.52
N MET A 8 -49.72 26.41 -26.04
CA MET A 8 -49.03 27.51 -25.35
C MET A 8 -47.85 27.99 -26.21
N LYS A 9 -48.00 29.17 -26.81
CA LYS A 9 -46.91 29.97 -27.35
C LYS A 9 -46.27 30.73 -26.19
N LEU A 10 -44.99 30.50 -25.94
CA LEU A 10 -44.16 31.44 -25.18
C LEU A 10 -42.99 31.89 -26.07
N PHE A 11 -43.09 33.11 -26.58
CA PHE A 11 -41.97 33.83 -27.15
C PHE A 11 -41.25 34.54 -26.00
N MET A 12 -40.03 34.10 -25.65
CA MET A 12 -39.09 34.91 -24.88
C MET A 12 -37.88 35.23 -25.74
N LYS A 13 -37.80 36.51 -26.11
CA LYS A 13 -36.73 37.14 -26.85
C LYS A 13 -35.66 37.56 -25.84
N ASN A 14 -34.68 36.70 -25.58
CA ASN A 14 -33.55 37.05 -24.72
C ASN A 14 -32.49 37.80 -25.54
N LYS A 15 -32.30 39.09 -25.26
CA LYS A 15 -31.26 39.93 -25.86
C LYS A 15 -29.98 39.78 -25.01
N TRP A 16 -29.09 38.88 -25.41
CA TRP A 16 -27.77 38.74 -24.78
C TRP A 16 -26.81 39.73 -25.42
N ASN A 17 -26.55 40.84 -24.74
CA ASN A 17 -25.51 41.80 -25.12
C ASN A 17 -24.19 41.36 -24.44
N ILE A 18 -23.46 40.44 -25.07
CA ILE A 18 -22.15 39.99 -24.57
C ILE A 18 -21.15 41.10 -24.84
N SER A 19 -20.72 41.79 -23.78
CA SER A 19 -19.71 42.83 -23.85
C SER A 19 -18.40 42.26 -24.39
N LEU A 20 -17.92 42.81 -25.51
CA LEU A 20 -16.72 42.41 -26.25
C LEU A 20 -15.47 42.34 -25.34
N TRP A 21 -15.50 43.09 -24.24
CA TRP A 21 -14.45 43.13 -23.21
C TRP A 21 -14.29 41.79 -22.47
N TRP A 22 -15.39 41.04 -22.26
CA TRP A 22 -15.34 39.71 -21.64
C TRP A 22 -14.73 38.66 -22.57
N VAL A 23 -14.96 38.78 -23.88
CA VAL A 23 -14.35 37.89 -24.88
C VAL A 23 -12.84 38.16 -24.99
N LEU A 24 -12.43 39.44 -24.93
CA LEU A 24 -11.02 39.81 -24.95
C LEU A 24 -10.26 39.28 -23.72
N MET A 25 -10.85 39.35 -22.53
CA MET A 25 -10.23 38.81 -21.30
C MET A 25 -10.05 37.29 -21.36
N LEU A 26 -11.01 36.55 -21.93
CA LEU A 26 -10.87 35.10 -22.12
C LEU A 26 -9.77 34.73 -23.11
N LEU A 27 -9.57 35.53 -24.17
CA LEU A 27 -8.48 35.32 -25.14
C LEU A 27 -7.09 35.60 -24.55
N VAL A 28 -6.95 36.60 -23.67
CA VAL A 28 -5.66 36.91 -23.04
C VAL A 28 -5.28 35.85 -21.99
N MET A 29 -6.25 35.28 -21.27
CA MET A 29 -6.01 34.17 -20.32
C MET A 29 -5.58 32.87 -20.99
N ALA A 30 -5.91 32.65 -22.27
CA ALA A 30 -5.49 31.47 -23.02
C ALA A 30 -4.02 31.51 -23.49
N ILE A 31 -3.36 32.68 -23.47
CA ILE A 31 -2.00 32.88 -23.99
C ILE A 31 -0.94 32.80 -22.87
N VAL A 32 -1.36 32.79 -21.59
CA VAL A 32 -0.44 32.75 -20.43
C VAL A 32 -0.66 31.47 -19.60
N MET A 33 -0.80 30.33 -20.27
CA MET A 33 -0.57 29.03 -19.63
C MET A 33 0.85 28.56 -20.00
N PRO A 34 1.78 28.42 -19.05
CA PRO A 34 2.99 27.66 -19.33
C PRO A 34 2.56 26.23 -19.68
N LEU A 35 3.15 25.70 -20.75
CA LEU A 35 3.04 24.32 -21.17
C LEU A 35 3.69 23.43 -20.09
N GLN A 36 3.01 23.25 -18.95
CA GLN A 36 3.33 22.18 -18.02
C GLN A 36 2.77 20.92 -18.66
N GLY A 37 3.63 20.25 -19.43
CA GLY A 37 3.45 18.85 -19.73
C GLY A 37 3.49 18.08 -18.43
N GLU A 38 2.34 17.96 -17.77
CA GLU A 38 2.04 16.80 -16.95
C GLU A 38 1.97 15.63 -17.94
N ALA A 39 3.14 15.08 -18.27
CA ALA A 39 3.21 13.67 -18.51
C ALA A 39 2.60 13.04 -17.26
N SER A 40 1.37 12.52 -17.38
CA SER A 40 0.94 11.44 -16.53
C SER A 40 2.04 10.39 -16.63
N THR A 41 2.97 10.43 -15.68
CA THR A 41 3.64 9.24 -15.24
C THR A 41 2.51 8.38 -14.67
N VAL A 42 1.88 7.61 -15.56
CA VAL A 42 1.61 6.20 -15.27
C VAL A 42 2.81 5.77 -14.43
N PRO A 43 2.64 5.27 -13.20
CA PRO A 43 3.78 4.76 -12.46
C PRO A 43 4.44 3.80 -13.45
N THR A 44 5.63 4.17 -13.92
CA THR A 44 6.45 3.27 -14.68
C THR A 44 6.57 2.10 -13.74
N GLU A 45 5.88 1.01 -14.08
CA GLU A 45 6.17 -0.29 -13.52
C GLU A 45 7.68 -0.40 -13.72
N THR A 46 8.41 -0.11 -12.66
CA THR A 46 9.76 -0.63 -12.50
C THR A 46 9.53 -2.12 -12.51
N HIS A 47 9.49 -2.69 -13.71
CA HIS A 47 9.75 -4.08 -13.96
C HIS A 47 11.17 -4.29 -13.43
N THR A 48 11.29 -4.50 -12.13
CA THR A 48 12.40 -5.26 -11.58
C THR A 48 12.38 -6.54 -12.40
N THR A 49 13.31 -6.61 -13.35
CA THR A 49 13.37 -7.70 -14.31
C THR A 49 13.81 -8.91 -13.52
N THR A 50 12.84 -9.63 -12.96
CA THR A 50 13.07 -10.93 -12.36
C THR A 50 13.58 -11.81 -13.50
N ASN A 51 14.79 -12.33 -13.38
CA ASN A 51 15.42 -13.21 -14.38
C ASN A 51 14.76 -14.62 -14.41
N ALA A 52 13.51 -14.71 -13.99
CA ALA A 52 12.73 -15.92 -13.87
C ALA A 52 11.95 -16.15 -15.16
N THR A 53 12.31 -17.21 -15.89
CA THR A 53 11.49 -17.73 -16.99
C THR A 53 10.34 -18.56 -16.45
N CYS A 54 9.12 -18.23 -16.84
CA CYS A 54 7.92 -19.03 -16.59
C CYS A 54 8.09 -20.46 -17.13
N ARG A 55 7.88 -21.48 -16.28
CA ARG A 55 7.87 -22.88 -16.73
C ARG A 55 6.45 -23.34 -17.03
N HIS A 56 5.46 -22.86 -16.28
CA HIS A 56 4.04 -23.12 -16.48
C HIS A 56 3.20 -21.85 -16.25
N ALA A 57 2.03 -21.78 -16.89
CA ALA A 57 1.10 -20.66 -16.74
C ALA A 57 0.57 -20.48 -15.29
N THR A 58 0.63 -21.53 -14.47
CA THR A 58 0.19 -21.51 -13.06
C THR A 58 1.33 -21.24 -12.08
N ASP A 59 2.55 -21.01 -12.56
CA ASP A 59 3.68 -20.72 -11.67
C ASP A 59 3.44 -19.38 -10.96
N MET A 60 3.60 -19.38 -9.64
CA MET A 60 3.47 -18.21 -8.79
C MET A 60 4.55 -18.25 -7.71
N TRP A 61 5.23 -17.13 -7.50
CA TRP A 61 6.30 -16.99 -6.51
C TRP A 61 6.32 -15.56 -5.95
N GLY A 62 6.91 -15.39 -4.78
CA GLY A 62 6.98 -14.12 -4.09
C GLY A 62 8.22 -13.32 -4.46
N ASP A 63 8.15 -12.02 -4.22
CA ASP A 63 9.31 -11.17 -4.08
C ASP A 63 9.83 -11.22 -2.63
N PRO A 64 11.10 -10.83 -2.36
CA PRO A 64 11.51 -10.53 -0.99
C PRO A 64 10.55 -9.56 -0.29
N ASP A 65 10.05 -8.53 -1.00
CA ASP A 65 8.96 -7.68 -0.52
C ASP A 65 7.67 -8.51 -0.40
N PRO A 66 7.13 -8.70 0.81
CA PRO A 66 5.95 -9.51 1.01
C PRO A 66 4.70 -8.95 0.32
N ASN A 67 4.70 -7.69 -0.10
CA ASN A 67 3.57 -7.10 -0.81
C ASN A 67 3.60 -7.41 -2.31
N ILE A 68 4.68 -7.97 -2.83
CA ILE A 68 4.88 -8.22 -4.27
C ILE A 68 4.95 -9.72 -4.52
N PHE A 69 4.29 -10.16 -5.58
CA PHE A 69 4.39 -11.52 -6.08
C PHE A 69 4.34 -11.53 -7.60
N TYR A 70 4.70 -12.65 -8.18
CA TYR A 70 4.77 -12.83 -9.61
C TYR A 70 3.90 -14.02 -10.02
N VAL A 71 3.22 -13.88 -11.14
CA VAL A 71 2.48 -14.96 -11.80
C VAL A 71 2.91 -15.03 -13.26
N CYS A 72 2.70 -16.17 -13.90
CA CYS A 72 2.92 -16.29 -15.32
C CYS A 72 1.70 -15.84 -16.13
N SER A 73 1.93 -15.00 -17.13
CA SER A 73 0.94 -14.70 -18.17
C SER A 73 0.75 -15.89 -19.11
N ASP A 74 -0.35 -15.87 -19.87
CA ASP A 74 -0.64 -16.86 -20.92
C ASP A 74 0.43 -16.92 -22.01
N VAL A 75 1.19 -15.83 -22.20
CA VAL A 75 2.30 -15.73 -23.15
C VAL A 75 3.66 -16.10 -22.54
N GLY A 76 3.68 -16.63 -21.32
CA GLY A 76 4.88 -17.13 -20.65
C GLY A 76 5.80 -16.03 -20.10
N GLN A 77 5.30 -14.80 -19.91
CA GLN A 77 6.04 -13.70 -19.28
C GLN A 77 5.65 -13.56 -17.80
N PRO A 78 6.62 -13.30 -16.90
CA PRO A 78 6.34 -12.99 -15.50
C PRO A 78 5.61 -11.65 -15.39
N LEU A 79 4.47 -11.65 -14.71
CA LEU A 79 3.69 -10.48 -14.34
C LEU A 79 3.89 -10.20 -12.86
N GLN A 80 4.38 -9.01 -12.55
CA GLN A 80 4.49 -8.55 -11.17
C GLN A 80 3.13 -8.01 -10.70
N LEU A 81 2.70 -8.46 -9.54
CA LEU A 81 1.43 -8.10 -8.91
C LEU A 81 1.66 -7.72 -7.45
N GLN A 82 0.68 -7.02 -6.87
CA GLN A 82 0.70 -6.63 -5.46
C GLN A 82 -0.42 -7.28 -4.67
N CYS A 83 -0.12 -7.67 -3.44
CA CYS A 83 -1.14 -8.10 -2.49
C CYS A 83 -2.01 -6.91 -2.04
N PRO A 84 -3.30 -7.14 -1.74
CA PRO A 84 -4.14 -6.10 -1.16
C PRO A 84 -3.58 -5.58 0.18
N PRO A 85 -3.91 -4.34 0.59
CA PRO A 85 -3.45 -3.78 1.86
C PRO A 85 -3.74 -4.69 3.06
N GLY A 86 -2.77 -4.79 3.98
CA GLY A 86 -2.85 -5.64 5.18
C GLY A 86 -2.61 -7.14 4.91
N ARG A 87 -2.21 -7.49 3.68
CA ARG A 87 -1.86 -8.85 3.28
C ARG A 87 -0.47 -8.89 2.66
N GLY A 88 0.17 -10.04 2.76
CA GLY A 88 1.41 -10.33 2.05
C GLY A 88 1.40 -11.73 1.46
N PHE A 89 2.22 -11.92 0.43
CA PHE A 89 2.44 -13.16 -0.25
C PHE A 89 3.20 -14.14 0.65
N PHE A 90 2.66 -15.34 0.75
CA PHE A 90 3.24 -16.44 1.51
C PHE A 90 3.20 -17.71 0.65
N ASN A 91 4.31 -18.42 0.60
CA ASN A 91 4.43 -19.68 -0.14
C ASN A 91 5.16 -20.71 0.72
N GLY A 92 4.40 -21.58 1.37
CA GLY A 92 4.96 -22.63 2.22
C GLY A 92 3.94 -23.17 3.22
N LEU A 93 4.30 -24.23 3.94
CA LEU A 93 3.48 -24.83 5.00
C LEU A 93 2.03 -25.17 4.56
N GLY A 94 1.81 -25.46 3.27
CA GLY A 94 0.49 -25.75 2.71
C GLY A 94 -0.33 -24.52 2.29
N HIS A 95 0.25 -23.32 2.35
CA HIS A 95 -0.36 -22.07 1.93
C HIS A 95 0.38 -21.48 0.72
N LEU A 96 -0.39 -20.89 -0.20
CA LEU A 96 0.13 -20.21 -1.38
C LEU A 96 -0.76 -19.01 -1.72
N GLY A 97 -0.18 -17.81 -1.75
CA GLY A 97 -0.84 -16.57 -2.17
C GLY A 97 -0.86 -15.47 -1.10
N CYS A 98 -1.69 -14.45 -1.31
CA CYS A 98 -1.80 -13.30 -0.41
C CYS A 98 -2.64 -13.64 0.83
N LEU A 99 -1.99 -13.75 1.98
CA LEU A 99 -2.62 -13.98 3.28
C LEU A 99 -2.60 -12.71 4.13
N PRO A 100 -3.59 -12.48 5.00
CA PRO A 100 -3.47 -11.48 6.06
C PRO A 100 -2.20 -11.73 6.88
N PHE A 101 -1.44 -10.68 7.19
CA PHE A 101 -0.25 -10.83 8.04
C PHE A 101 -0.61 -11.44 9.42
N SER A 102 -1.82 -11.12 9.92
CA SER A 102 -2.41 -11.70 11.12
C SER A 102 -2.75 -13.20 11.05
N ASP A 103 -2.56 -13.84 9.90
CA ASP A 103 -2.80 -15.27 9.68
C ASP A 103 -1.59 -15.99 9.07
N TRP A 104 -0.44 -15.31 8.93
CA TRP A 104 0.80 -15.95 8.46
C TRP A 104 1.21 -17.12 9.39
N PRO A 105 1.43 -18.33 8.86
CA PRO A 105 1.81 -19.48 9.68
C PRO A 105 3.22 -19.42 10.28
N ALA A 106 4.09 -18.59 9.70
CA ALA A 106 5.46 -18.33 10.15
C ALA A 106 5.80 -16.84 9.93
N CYS A 107 7.00 -16.41 10.32
CA CYS A 107 7.53 -15.06 9.98
C CYS A 107 6.91 -13.89 10.72
N ARG A 108 6.41 -14.12 11.93
CA ARG A 108 5.72 -13.11 12.73
C ARG A 108 5.68 -13.48 14.20
N PRO A 109 5.45 -12.51 15.10
CA PRO A 109 5.17 -12.81 16.49
C PRO A 109 3.87 -13.62 16.64
N THR A 110 3.80 -14.47 17.66
CA THR A 110 2.57 -15.22 17.97
C THR A 110 1.49 -14.27 18.49
N LYS A 111 0.21 -14.66 18.42
CA LYS A 111 -0.90 -13.83 18.91
C LYS A 111 -0.75 -13.56 20.41
N GLU A 112 -0.27 -14.55 21.16
CA GLU A 112 -0.03 -14.50 22.60
C GLU A 112 1.10 -13.55 22.95
N GLN A 113 2.19 -13.55 22.17
CA GLN A 113 3.31 -12.61 22.35
C GLN A 113 2.87 -11.16 22.18
N VAL A 114 2.14 -10.87 21.09
CA VAL A 114 1.61 -9.53 20.83
C VAL A 114 0.62 -9.11 21.93
N ALA A 115 -0.29 -9.99 22.32
CA ALA A 115 -1.26 -9.71 23.38
C ALA A 115 -0.59 -9.44 24.72
N ALA A 116 0.44 -10.23 25.09
CA ALA A 116 1.20 -10.03 26.32
C ALA A 116 1.94 -8.68 26.31
N GLN A 117 2.59 -8.31 25.21
CA GLN A 117 3.29 -7.03 25.08
C GLN A 117 2.33 -5.84 25.11
N LEU A 118 1.19 -5.94 24.43
CA LEU A 118 0.16 -4.90 24.47
C LEU A 118 -0.47 -4.76 25.86
N SER A 119 -0.66 -5.87 26.57
CA SER A 119 -1.21 -5.86 27.94
C SER A 119 -0.23 -5.29 28.95
N ALA A 120 1.08 -5.57 28.79
CA ALA A 120 2.13 -4.93 29.57
C ALA A 120 2.27 -3.44 29.25
N GLY A 121 1.93 -3.04 28.02
CA GLY A 121 1.92 -1.65 27.59
C GLY A 121 3.30 -1.00 27.71
N CYS A 122 3.32 0.23 28.20
CA CYS A 122 4.55 0.99 28.44
C CYS A 122 4.99 0.99 29.90
N ASP A 123 4.49 0.05 30.69
CA ASP A 123 4.85 -0.08 32.09
C ASP A 123 6.21 -0.78 32.20
N SER A 124 7.23 0.01 32.54
CA SER A 124 8.58 -0.49 32.77
C SER A 124 8.91 -0.45 34.27
N SER A 125 9.50 -1.52 34.79
CA SER A 125 10.03 -1.54 36.17
C SER A 125 11.21 -0.58 36.38
N ASN A 126 11.93 -0.21 35.32
CA ASN A 126 13.17 0.56 35.38
C ASN A 126 13.01 2.04 34.97
N GLN A 127 11.80 2.60 34.97
CA GLN A 127 11.49 3.99 34.58
C GLN A 127 11.96 4.39 33.16
N GLN A 128 12.21 3.43 32.28
CA GLN A 128 12.59 3.64 30.89
C GLN A 128 11.64 2.87 29.98
N PRO A 129 11.07 3.49 28.93
CA PRO A 129 10.16 2.80 28.02
C PRO A 129 10.78 1.51 27.48
N PRO A 130 9.99 0.43 27.33
CA PRO A 130 10.48 -0.79 26.71
C PRO A 130 10.96 -0.52 25.28
N ALA A 131 11.92 -1.33 24.82
CA ALA A 131 12.39 -1.27 23.43
C ALA A 131 11.23 -1.53 22.46
N PRO A 132 11.25 -0.97 21.23
CA PRO A 132 10.20 -1.22 20.24
C PRO A 132 10.04 -2.71 19.93
N TRP A 133 8.81 -3.15 19.64
CA TRP A 133 8.52 -4.57 19.37
C TRP A 133 7.67 -4.77 18.12
N SER A 134 7.77 -5.96 17.54
CA SER A 134 7.11 -6.30 16.28
C SER A 134 5.60 -6.31 16.39
N SER A 135 4.94 -5.79 15.36
CA SER A 135 3.51 -6.01 15.16
C SER A 135 3.26 -7.27 14.31
N PRO A 136 2.01 -7.72 14.16
CA PRO A 136 1.65 -8.75 13.19
C PRO A 136 1.96 -8.33 11.74
N ASP A 137 1.80 -7.06 11.40
CA ASP A 137 2.19 -6.50 10.10
C ASP A 137 3.72 -6.25 10.10
N PRO A 138 4.48 -6.86 9.19
CA PRO A 138 5.93 -6.77 9.20
C PRO A 138 6.44 -5.36 8.85
N ASN A 139 5.64 -4.48 8.24
CA ASN A 139 5.99 -3.08 8.01
C ASN A 139 5.66 -2.19 9.21
N GLN A 140 5.00 -2.71 10.25
CA GLN A 140 4.62 -1.95 11.44
C GLN A 140 5.26 -2.48 12.72
N PHE A 141 5.40 -1.59 13.69
CA PHE A 141 5.95 -1.90 15.00
C PHE A 141 5.32 -1.03 16.07
N TYR A 142 5.43 -1.48 17.32
CA TYR A 142 4.96 -0.75 18.48
C TYR A 142 6.12 -0.05 19.17
N MET A 143 5.87 1.15 19.69
CA MET A 143 6.84 1.92 20.47
C MET A 143 6.14 2.69 21.59
N CYS A 144 6.82 2.80 22.73
CA CYS A 144 6.37 3.58 23.87
C CYS A 144 6.94 4.99 23.84
N PRO A 145 6.12 6.05 23.76
CA PRO A 145 6.61 7.43 23.77
C PRO A 145 7.09 7.88 25.17
N SER A 146 6.54 7.30 26.23
CA SER A 146 6.98 7.49 27.61
C SER A 146 6.54 6.29 28.47
N VAL A 147 7.00 6.24 29.73
CA VAL A 147 6.54 5.24 30.71
C VAL A 147 5.05 5.44 30.98
N ALA A 148 4.32 4.34 31.15
CA ALA A 148 2.86 4.30 31.40
C ALA A 148 1.99 4.97 30.31
N ALA A 149 2.55 5.26 29.13
CA ALA A 149 1.80 5.73 27.99
C ALA A 149 1.09 4.57 27.25
N THR A 150 0.17 4.93 26.35
CA THR A 150 -0.36 3.97 25.37
C THR A 150 0.69 3.71 24.29
N PRO A 151 0.99 2.43 23.95
CA PRO A 151 1.88 2.12 22.84
C PRO A 151 1.37 2.70 21.52
N LEU A 152 2.26 3.29 20.74
CA LEU A 152 1.97 3.80 19.40
C LEU A 152 2.32 2.74 18.36
N VAL A 153 1.47 2.62 17.34
CA VAL A 153 1.80 1.86 16.13
C VAL A 153 2.50 2.80 15.15
N LEU A 154 3.70 2.41 14.72
CA LEU A 154 4.50 3.13 13.75
C LEU A 154 4.76 2.24 12.54
N THR A 155 5.13 2.87 11.43
CA THR A 155 5.31 2.22 10.14
C THR A 155 6.72 2.47 9.63
N CYS A 156 7.40 1.42 9.19
CA CYS A 156 8.69 1.53 8.51
C CYS A 156 8.54 2.25 7.17
N ALA A 157 9.62 2.90 6.71
CA ALA A 157 9.65 3.45 5.35
C ALA A 157 9.36 2.37 4.30
N ALA A 158 8.89 2.78 3.12
CA ALA A 158 8.59 1.87 2.03
C ALA A 158 9.80 0.97 1.69
N GLY A 159 9.53 -0.31 1.36
CA GLY A 159 10.57 -1.29 1.06
C GLY A 159 11.26 -1.91 2.28
N LYS A 160 10.76 -1.64 3.50
CA LYS A 160 11.37 -2.13 4.75
C LYS A 160 10.38 -2.82 5.68
N GLY A 161 10.89 -3.81 6.41
CA GLY A 161 10.19 -4.48 7.52
C GLY A 161 10.89 -4.23 8.85
N PHE A 162 10.12 -4.25 9.94
CA PHE A 162 10.65 -4.13 11.29
C PHE A 162 11.24 -5.47 11.76
N VAL A 163 12.47 -5.42 12.26
CA VAL A 163 13.20 -6.54 12.85
C VAL A 163 13.45 -6.24 14.32
N THR A 164 13.22 -7.23 15.17
CA THR A 164 13.67 -7.21 16.57
C THR A 164 14.27 -8.56 16.93
N THR A 165 15.59 -8.65 16.88
CA THR A 165 16.38 -9.78 17.36
C THR A 165 17.28 -9.31 18.50
N THR A 166 18.06 -10.22 19.07
CA THR A 166 19.09 -9.88 20.06
C THR A 166 20.22 -9.02 19.49
N GLU A 167 20.39 -9.02 18.17
CA GLU A 167 21.50 -8.38 17.46
C GLU A 167 21.06 -7.09 16.75
N VAL A 168 19.82 -7.03 16.27
CA VAL A 168 19.30 -5.94 15.44
C VAL A 168 17.89 -5.56 15.88
N THR A 169 17.68 -4.26 16.12
CA THR A 169 16.35 -3.69 16.35
C THR A 169 16.14 -2.49 15.42
N GLY A 170 15.13 -2.53 14.56
CA GLY A 170 14.79 -1.44 13.65
C GLY A 170 14.24 -1.89 12.30
N CYS A 171 14.00 -0.92 11.41
CA CYS A 171 13.54 -1.18 10.05
C CYS A 171 14.69 -1.59 9.13
N ALA A 172 14.54 -2.72 8.45
CA ALA A 172 15.51 -3.31 7.53
C ALA A 172 14.90 -3.55 6.15
N ASP A 173 15.71 -3.57 5.09
CA ASP A 173 15.24 -3.94 3.75
C ASP A 173 14.68 -5.37 3.74
N TRP A 174 13.71 -5.63 2.89
CA TRP A 174 12.96 -6.89 2.91
C TRP A 174 13.81 -8.16 2.84
N SER A 175 14.89 -8.17 2.05
CA SER A 175 15.81 -9.31 2.01
C SER A 175 16.49 -9.57 3.34
N LEU A 176 16.92 -8.51 4.05
CA LEU A 176 17.51 -8.64 5.38
C LEU A 176 16.44 -9.03 6.42
N TRP A 177 15.24 -8.45 6.33
CA TRP A 177 14.11 -8.82 7.16
C TRP A 177 13.80 -10.32 7.03
N ARG A 178 13.69 -10.84 5.80
CA ARG A 178 13.45 -12.26 5.53
C ARG A 178 14.52 -13.13 6.19
N ARG A 179 15.80 -12.76 6.09
CA ARG A 179 16.88 -13.50 6.73
C ARG A 179 16.79 -13.50 8.25
N GLN A 180 16.61 -12.32 8.85
CA GLN A 180 16.56 -12.15 10.31
C GLN A 180 15.34 -12.84 10.93
N MET A 181 14.22 -12.85 10.23
CA MET A 181 13.00 -13.53 10.65
C MET A 181 12.95 -15.02 10.26
N GLN A 182 14.01 -15.54 9.62
CA GLN A 182 14.10 -16.93 9.13
C GLN A 182 12.99 -17.31 8.13
N CYS A 183 12.76 -16.41 7.18
CA CYS A 183 11.62 -16.39 6.27
C CYS A 183 11.98 -16.54 4.80
N GLU A 184 13.25 -16.85 4.51
CA GLU A 184 13.74 -16.95 3.14
C GLU A 184 13.11 -18.11 2.36
N ALA A 185 12.55 -19.11 3.06
CA ALA A 185 11.91 -20.28 2.46
C ALA A 185 10.40 -20.12 2.17
N TYR A 186 9.81 -18.96 2.49
CA TYR A 186 8.35 -18.78 2.49
C TYR A 186 7.80 -17.73 1.50
N TYR A 187 8.52 -17.48 0.41
CA TYR A 187 8.10 -16.59 -0.68
C TYR A 187 8.49 -17.21 -2.02
#